data_AF-A0A843DT43-F1
#
_entry.id   AF-A0A843DT43-F1
#
_cell.length_a   1.000
_cell.length_b   1.000
_cell.length_c   1.000
_cell.angle_alpha   90.00
_cell.angle_beta   90.00
_cell.angle_gamma   90.00
#
_symmetry.space_group_name_H-M   'P 1'
#
loop_
_entity.id
_entity.type
_entity.pdbx_description
1 polymer ?
#
loop_
_entity_poly.entity_id
_entity_poly.type
_entity_poly.pdbx_seq_one_letter_code
_entity_poly.pdbx_strand_id
1 'polypeptide(L)'
;SLIMVIIDSKEFFKGGDKYVERASKTPWYWIGVLFGSTLVLESAMIVLLHLAGADVKVPDPLANLDFTEALYEYSFAGVWEEIVFRMVLMGIPMMIIAIAGRQKDFWKYPFGGFGVSRAAVILMIVSSIIFAYAHASGWGWWKSFTVLLGGLMFGYLFMRFGIHVTILVHLINDFFAVWLIAADFWFTLPFLLILIFGVLTLPVMFVKTWYGIKHLKTMSNTGFKKDEPPEDPPQDNMGSNMY
;
A
#
# COMPACT_ATOMS: atom_id res chain seq x y z
N SER A 1 -15.08 -20.60 8.06
CA SER A 1 -14.42 -19.33 7.72
C SER A 1 -13.47 -19.48 6.53
N LEU A 2 -12.46 -20.36 6.56
CA LEU A 2 -11.59 -20.64 5.39
C LEU A 2 -12.34 -21.33 4.21
N ILE A 3 -13.35 -22.14 4.53
CA ILE A 3 -14.26 -22.77 3.54
C ILE A 3 -15.15 -21.74 2.82
N MET A 4 -15.45 -20.57 3.41
CA MET A 4 -16.14 -19.48 2.70
C MET A 4 -15.21 -18.80 1.68
N VAL A 5 -13.92 -18.67 2.00
CA VAL A 5 -12.91 -18.09 1.09
C VAL A 5 -12.63 -19.01 -0.12
N ILE A 6 -12.88 -20.32 0.00
CA ILE A 6 -12.70 -21.31 -1.07
C ILE A 6 -14.01 -21.59 -1.84
N ILE A 7 -15.18 -21.55 -1.19
CA ILE A 7 -16.48 -21.70 -1.88
C ILE A 7 -16.79 -20.44 -2.72
N ASP A 8 -16.35 -19.26 -2.29
CA ASP A 8 -16.51 -18.00 -3.03
C ASP A 8 -15.49 -17.84 -4.20
N SER A 9 -14.46 -18.71 -4.26
CA SER A 9 -13.43 -18.65 -5.30
C SER A 9 -13.86 -19.27 -6.65
N LYS A 10 -15.10 -19.77 -6.78
CA LYS A 10 -15.66 -20.25 -8.06
C LYS A 10 -16.68 -19.29 -8.70
N GLU A 11 -17.21 -18.32 -7.95
CA GLU A 11 -18.04 -17.19 -8.44
C GLU A 11 -17.21 -15.95 -8.85
N PHE A 12 -15.87 -16.08 -8.78
CA PHE A 12 -14.83 -15.05 -8.79
C PHE A 12 -14.86 -13.97 -9.92
N PHE A 13 -15.75 -14.03 -10.92
CA PHE A 13 -15.85 -12.99 -11.96
C PHE A 13 -17.22 -12.71 -12.60
N LYS A 14 -18.35 -13.21 -12.08
CA LYS A 14 -19.68 -12.80 -12.58
C LYS A 14 -20.75 -12.84 -11.49
N GLY A 15 -20.83 -11.77 -10.69
CA GLY A 15 -21.96 -11.53 -9.78
C GLY A 15 -21.49 -10.98 -8.44
N GLY A 16 -21.80 -9.71 -8.16
CA GLY A 16 -21.32 -9.02 -6.98
C GLY A 16 -21.86 -9.59 -5.67
N ASP A 17 -20.97 -10.12 -4.85
CA ASP A 17 -21.23 -10.25 -3.42
C ASP A 17 -20.95 -8.89 -2.73
N LYS A 18 -22.03 -8.26 -2.24
CA LYS A 18 -21.99 -6.94 -1.58
C LYS A 18 -21.02 -6.91 -0.39
N TYR A 19 -20.74 -8.07 0.22
CA TYR A 19 -19.81 -8.19 1.33
C TYR A 19 -18.35 -8.02 0.90
N VAL A 20 -17.92 -8.68 -0.19
CA VAL A 20 -16.57 -8.52 -0.74
C VAL A 20 -16.37 -7.09 -1.23
N GLU A 21 -17.38 -6.50 -1.86
CA GLU A 21 -17.33 -5.11 -2.28
C GLU A 21 -17.13 -4.16 -1.08
N ARG A 22 -17.91 -4.35 0.00
CA ARG A 22 -17.80 -3.56 1.22
C ARG A 22 -16.44 -3.75 1.91
N ALA A 23 -15.98 -4.99 2.05
CA ALA A 23 -14.69 -5.31 2.65
C ALA A 23 -13.54 -4.65 1.86
N SER A 24 -13.60 -4.69 0.53
CA SER A 24 -12.61 -4.07 -0.34
C SER A 24 -12.50 -2.56 -0.17
N LYS A 25 -13.50 -1.88 0.40
CA LYS A 25 -13.46 -0.44 0.70
C LYS A 25 -12.71 -0.12 2.00
N THR A 26 -12.29 -1.11 2.78
CA THR A 26 -11.61 -0.93 4.06
C THR A 26 -10.09 -1.08 3.95
N PRO A 27 -9.30 -0.39 4.79
CA PRO A 27 -7.85 -0.57 4.83
C PRO A 27 -7.47 -2.00 5.22
N TRP A 28 -8.15 -2.61 6.21
CA TRP A 28 -7.84 -3.95 6.70
C TRP A 28 -7.82 -5.03 5.63
N TYR A 29 -8.76 -4.97 4.68
CA TYR A 29 -8.77 -5.89 3.54
C TYR A 29 -7.48 -5.78 2.71
N TRP A 30 -7.05 -4.55 2.40
CA TRP A 30 -5.86 -4.33 1.59
C TRP A 30 -4.57 -4.56 2.35
N ILE A 31 -4.54 -4.27 3.65
CA ILE A 31 -3.44 -4.68 4.52
C ILE A 31 -3.31 -6.20 4.44
N GLY A 32 -4.38 -6.96 4.66
CA GLY A 32 -4.33 -8.42 4.59
C GLY A 32 -3.83 -8.92 3.24
N VAL A 33 -4.41 -8.43 2.13
CA VAL A 33 -4.02 -8.85 0.78
C VAL A 33 -2.57 -8.48 0.47
N LEU A 34 -2.18 -7.23 0.67
CA LEU A 34 -0.88 -6.73 0.22
C LEU A 34 0.25 -7.11 1.17
N PHE A 35 0.05 -7.02 2.49
CA PHE A 35 1.08 -7.35 3.48
C PHE A 35 1.46 -8.83 3.40
N GLY A 36 0.46 -9.73 3.47
CA GLY A 36 0.71 -11.17 3.36
C GLY A 36 1.36 -11.55 2.03
N SER A 37 0.86 -11.02 0.92
CA SER A 37 1.44 -11.29 -0.41
C SER A 37 2.87 -10.79 -0.52
N THR A 38 3.16 -9.58 -0.04
CA THR A 38 4.51 -8.99 -0.10
C THR A 38 5.48 -9.75 0.78
N LEU A 39 5.06 -10.18 1.98
CA LEU A 39 5.89 -10.98 2.88
C LEU A 39 6.26 -12.34 2.28
N VAL A 40 5.34 -12.97 1.54
CA VAL A 40 5.63 -14.21 0.80
C VAL A 40 6.64 -13.96 -0.31
N LEU A 41 6.49 -12.88 -1.09
CA LEU A 41 7.45 -12.54 -2.14
C LEU A 41 8.84 -12.22 -1.58
N GLU A 42 8.90 -11.51 -0.46
CA GLU A 42 10.15 -11.22 0.24
C GLU A 42 10.81 -12.50 0.76
N SER A 43 10.06 -13.36 1.44
CA SER A 43 10.55 -14.64 1.95
C SER A 43 11.04 -15.54 0.82
N ALA A 44 10.29 -15.61 -0.29
CA ALA A 44 10.69 -16.38 -1.47
C ALA A 44 11.98 -15.83 -2.09
N MET A 45 12.13 -14.51 -2.18
CA MET A 45 13.35 -13.88 -2.69
C MET A 45 14.56 -14.21 -1.81
N ILE A 46 14.42 -14.12 -0.48
CA ILE A 46 15.48 -14.49 0.48
C ILE A 46 15.89 -15.95 0.30
N VAL A 47 14.92 -16.88 0.19
CA VAL A 47 15.19 -18.30 -0.06
C VAL A 47 15.92 -18.51 -1.39
N LEU A 48 15.48 -17.86 -2.48
CA LEU A 48 16.13 -17.97 -3.79
C LEU A 48 17.57 -17.46 -3.76
N LEU A 49 17.82 -16.34 -3.08
CA LEU A 49 19.16 -15.78 -2.90
C LEU A 49 20.05 -16.74 -2.11
N HIS A 50 19.55 -17.32 -1.03
CA HIS A 50 20.29 -18.30 -0.25
C HIS A 50 20.62 -19.55 -1.06
N LEU A 51 19.67 -20.06 -1.84
CA LEU A 51 19.88 -21.19 -2.76
C LEU A 51 20.88 -20.86 -3.88
N ALA A 52 20.97 -19.59 -4.29
CA ALA A 52 21.97 -19.10 -5.24
C ALA A 52 23.36 -18.84 -4.60
N GLY A 53 23.53 -19.11 -3.31
CA GLY A 53 24.78 -18.91 -2.57
C GLY A 53 25.06 -17.45 -2.19
N ALA A 54 24.06 -16.57 -2.27
CA ALA A 54 24.20 -15.19 -1.84
C ALA A 54 24.17 -15.09 -0.31
N ASP A 55 25.04 -14.24 0.23
CA ASP A 55 25.12 -13.95 1.66
C ASP A 55 24.14 -12.83 2.03
N VAL A 56 22.98 -13.24 2.57
CA VAL A 56 21.91 -12.32 3.01
C VAL A 56 22.20 -11.92 4.45
N LYS A 57 22.76 -10.72 4.64
CA LYS A 57 23.11 -10.19 5.96
C LYS A 57 22.22 -9.03 6.37
N VAL A 58 21.90 -9.02 7.66
CA VAL A 58 21.37 -7.83 8.34
C VAL A 58 22.53 -6.84 8.50
N PRO A 59 22.33 -5.53 8.29
CA PRO A 59 23.38 -4.54 8.47
C PRO A 59 23.99 -4.60 9.88
N ASP A 60 25.32 -4.57 9.98
CA ASP A 60 26.04 -4.73 11.25
C ASP A 60 25.57 -3.79 12.38
N PRO A 61 25.26 -2.49 12.13
CA PRO A 61 24.73 -1.63 13.18
C PRO A 61 23.39 -2.11 13.74
N LEU A 62 22.55 -2.75 12.93
CA LEU A 62 21.24 -3.26 13.32
C LEU A 62 21.32 -4.66 13.95
N ALA A 63 22.33 -5.45 13.58
CA ALA A 63 22.55 -6.79 14.11
C ALA A 63 23.00 -6.80 15.59
N ASN A 64 23.52 -5.67 16.09
CA ASN A 64 24.07 -5.55 17.43
C ASN A 64 23.14 -4.82 18.43
N LEU A 65 21.96 -4.37 17.99
CA LEU A 65 20.99 -3.73 18.87
C LEU A 65 20.31 -4.77 19.76
N ASP A 66 20.02 -4.41 21.01
CA ASP A 66 19.10 -5.22 21.80
C ASP A 66 17.67 -5.14 21.23
N PHE A 67 16.80 -6.05 21.67
CA PHE A 67 15.44 -6.12 21.14
C PHE A 67 14.63 -4.83 21.32
N THR A 68 14.79 -4.13 22.45
CA THR A 68 14.06 -2.90 22.75
C THR A 68 14.59 -1.73 21.91
N GLU A 69 15.91 -1.63 21.80
CA GLU A 69 16.58 -0.66 20.94
C GLU A 69 16.20 -0.86 19.47
N ALA A 70 16.19 -2.11 18.99
CA ALA A 70 15.78 -2.44 17.64
C ALA A 70 14.32 -2.05 17.36
N LEU A 71 13.40 -2.33 18.30
CA LEU A 71 12.01 -1.89 18.16
C LEU A 71 11.88 -0.37 18.09
N TYR A 72 12.64 0.36 18.90
CA TYR A 72 12.63 1.83 18.90
C TYR A 72 13.19 2.40 17.58
N GLU A 73 14.39 1.97 17.19
CA GLU A 73 15.09 2.46 15.99
C GLU A 73 14.28 2.19 14.72
N TYR A 74 13.76 0.97 14.55
CA TYR A 74 12.91 0.65 13.40
C TYR A 74 11.59 1.43 13.44
N SER A 75 10.94 1.56 14.60
CA SER A 75 9.70 2.36 14.70
C SER A 75 9.92 3.80 14.28
N PHE A 76 11.00 4.40 14.79
CA PHE A 76 11.33 5.78 14.54
C PHE A 76 11.69 5.98 13.06
N ALA A 77 12.50 5.10 12.49
CA ALA A 77 12.84 5.10 11.08
C ALA A 77 11.59 4.98 10.19
N GLY A 78 10.74 3.96 10.42
CA GLY A 78 9.55 3.71 9.60
C GLY A 78 8.57 4.90 9.55
N VAL A 79 8.40 5.63 10.66
CA VAL A 79 7.58 6.86 10.67
C VAL A 79 8.18 7.94 9.76
N TRP A 80 9.49 8.19 9.87
CA TRP A 80 10.17 9.20 9.06
C TRP A 80 10.24 8.82 7.58
N GLU A 81 10.43 7.54 7.29
CA GLU A 81 10.37 7.03 5.93
C GLU A 81 9.01 7.28 5.30
N GLU A 82 7.91 7.01 5.99
CA GLU A 82 6.58 7.31 5.44
C GLU A 82 6.34 8.82 5.27
N ILE A 83 6.86 9.67 6.16
CA ILE A 83 6.82 11.13 5.99
C ILE A 83 7.59 11.54 4.72
N VAL A 84 8.83 11.09 4.55
CA VAL A 84 9.65 11.47 3.39
C VAL A 84 9.09 10.89 2.10
N PHE A 85 8.87 9.58 2.04
CA PHE A 85 8.55 8.90 0.79
C PHE A 85 7.07 9.01 0.39
N ARG A 86 6.14 9.22 1.34
CA ARG A 86 4.72 9.44 1.01
C ARG A 86 4.34 10.88 1.08
N MET A 87 4.49 11.52 2.24
CA MET A 87 4.02 12.90 2.40
C MET A 87 4.82 13.84 1.50
N VAL A 88 6.15 13.78 1.53
CA VAL A 88 7.00 14.70 0.74
C VAL A 88 7.08 14.29 -0.73
N LEU A 89 7.38 13.03 -1.05
CA LEU A 89 7.60 12.63 -2.46
C LEU A 89 6.32 12.30 -3.24
N MET A 90 5.17 12.11 -2.59
CA MET A 90 3.90 11.86 -3.29
C MET A 90 2.84 12.92 -2.95
N GLY A 91 2.57 13.14 -1.67
CA GLY A 91 1.50 13.99 -1.18
C GLY A 91 1.69 15.48 -1.50
N ILE A 92 2.89 16.03 -1.30
CA ILE A 92 3.22 17.41 -1.67
C ILE A 92 3.16 17.63 -3.19
N PRO A 93 3.75 16.78 -4.05
CA PRO A 93 3.57 16.89 -5.49
C PRO A 93 2.10 16.84 -5.90
N MET A 94 1.31 15.94 -5.31
CA MET A 94 -0.14 15.90 -5.56
C MET A 94 -0.85 17.17 -5.09
N MET A 95 -0.45 17.76 -3.95
CA MET A 95 -0.96 19.05 -3.50
C MET A 95 -0.64 20.17 -4.50
N ILE A 96 0.57 20.20 -5.05
CA ILE A 96 0.96 21.19 -6.08
C ILE A 96 0.09 21.02 -7.34
N ILE A 97 -0.11 19.78 -7.79
CA ILE A 97 -1.02 19.48 -8.92
C ILE A 97 -2.44 19.92 -8.59
N ALA A 98 -2.91 19.74 -7.36
CA ALA A 98 -4.23 20.14 -6.90
C ALA A 98 -4.40 21.67 -6.87
N ILE A 99 -3.38 22.41 -6.41
CA ILE A 99 -3.34 23.88 -6.47
C ILE A 99 -3.41 24.35 -7.92
N ALA A 100 -2.59 23.79 -8.82
CA ALA A 100 -2.62 24.11 -10.24
C ALA A 100 -3.99 23.78 -10.88
N GLY A 101 -4.64 22.71 -10.41
CA GLY A 101 -5.99 22.31 -10.77
C GLY A 101 -7.12 23.02 -10.01
N ARG A 102 -6.80 24.08 -9.23
CA ARG A 102 -7.74 24.90 -8.44
C ARG A 102 -8.65 24.10 -7.49
N GLN A 103 -8.18 22.96 -6.99
CA GLN A 103 -8.93 22.15 -6.03
C GLN A 103 -8.97 22.85 -4.67
N LYS A 104 -10.15 22.94 -4.04
CA LYS A 104 -10.34 23.63 -2.75
C LYS A 104 -9.74 22.89 -1.56
N ASP A 105 -9.59 21.58 -1.67
CA ASP A 105 -9.10 20.67 -0.63
C ASP A 105 -7.65 20.22 -0.85
N PHE A 106 -6.86 21.01 -1.58
CA PHE A 106 -5.45 20.73 -1.89
C PHE A 106 -4.60 20.40 -0.65
N TRP A 107 -4.90 21.00 0.49
CA TRP A 107 -4.16 20.82 1.75
C TRP A 107 -4.27 19.39 2.32
N LYS A 108 -5.22 18.58 1.87
CA LYS A 108 -5.41 17.19 2.31
C LYS A 108 -4.44 16.20 1.64
N TYR A 109 -3.95 16.53 0.45
CA TYR A 109 -3.14 15.62 -0.37
C TYR A 109 -1.83 15.14 0.28
N PRO A 110 -1.12 15.94 1.11
CA PRO A 110 0.02 15.46 1.90
C PRO A 110 -0.32 14.28 2.81
N PHE A 111 -1.57 14.15 3.25
CA PHE A 111 -2.02 13.07 4.14
C PHE A 111 -2.56 11.84 3.41
N GLY A 112 -2.61 11.85 2.07
CA GLY A 112 -3.07 10.74 1.24
C GLY A 112 -4.60 10.57 1.19
N GLY A 113 -5.08 9.40 0.80
CA GLY A 113 -6.51 9.10 0.69
C GLY A 113 -7.25 9.79 -0.48
N PHE A 114 -6.51 10.34 -1.45
CA PHE A 114 -7.03 11.05 -2.62
C PHE A 114 -7.45 10.12 -3.78
N GLY A 115 -7.29 8.81 -3.63
CA GLY A 115 -7.65 7.81 -4.63
C GLY A 115 -6.56 7.54 -5.67
N VAL A 116 -6.86 6.64 -6.60
CA VAL A 116 -5.92 6.19 -7.62
C VAL A 116 -6.13 7.01 -8.91
N SER A 117 -5.09 7.74 -9.32
CA SER A 117 -5.04 8.49 -10.59
C SER A 117 -3.72 8.23 -11.31
N ARG A 118 -3.61 8.62 -12.59
CA ARG A 118 -2.35 8.43 -13.34
C ARG A 118 -1.17 9.15 -12.69
N ALA A 119 -1.37 10.41 -12.28
CA ALA A 119 -0.35 11.17 -11.55
C ALA A 119 0.06 10.47 -10.26
N ALA A 120 -0.90 10.00 -9.46
CA ALA A 120 -0.63 9.27 -8.23
C ALA A 120 0.16 7.97 -8.46
N VAL A 121 -0.18 7.20 -9.52
CA VAL A 121 0.53 5.96 -9.88
C VAL A 121 1.97 6.25 -10.31
N ILE A 122 2.20 7.30 -11.10
CA ILE A 122 3.55 7.70 -11.51
C ILE A 122 4.37 8.09 -10.28
N LEU A 123 3.83 8.95 -9.41
CA LEU A 123 4.50 9.36 -8.17
C LEU A 123 4.78 8.18 -7.24
N MET A 124 3.86 7.22 -7.15
CA MET A 124 4.06 5.98 -6.41
C MET A 124 5.26 5.20 -6.97
N ILE A 125 5.30 4.93 -8.26
CA ILE A 125 6.39 4.17 -8.88
C ILE A 125 7.74 4.88 -8.66
N VAL A 126 7.79 6.20 -8.88
CA VAL A 126 9.01 7.00 -8.67
C VAL A 126 9.43 6.96 -7.21
N SER A 127 8.52 7.19 -6.27
CA SER A 127 8.78 7.12 -4.83
C SER A 127 9.29 5.74 -4.42
N SER A 128 8.69 4.65 -4.91
CA SER A 128 9.11 3.28 -4.61
C SER A 128 10.51 2.96 -5.14
N ILE A 129 10.89 3.48 -6.31
CA ILE A 129 12.24 3.31 -6.86
C ILE A 129 13.27 4.05 -6.00
N ILE A 130 12.99 5.31 -5.62
CA ILE A 130 13.90 6.09 -4.76
C ILE A 130 14.01 5.42 -3.39
N PHE A 131 12.90 4.93 -2.84
CA PHE A 131 12.86 4.20 -1.57
C PHE A 131 13.73 2.93 -1.59
N ALA A 132 13.59 2.12 -2.64
CA ALA A 132 14.40 0.92 -2.86
C ALA A 132 15.90 1.23 -3.04
N TYR A 133 16.21 2.33 -3.71
CA TYR A 133 17.58 2.78 -3.91
C TYR A 133 18.21 3.25 -2.59
N ALA A 134 17.48 4.03 -1.78
CA ALA A 134 17.96 4.48 -0.47
C ALA A 134 18.37 3.31 0.43
N HIS A 135 17.60 2.21 0.36
CA HIS A 135 17.86 0.98 1.12
C HIS A 135 19.06 0.16 0.62
N ALA A 136 19.53 0.38 -0.62
CA ALA A 136 20.66 -0.35 -1.18
C ALA A 136 21.97 -0.10 -0.39
N SER A 137 22.14 1.12 0.15
CA SER A 137 23.36 1.52 0.86
C SER A 137 23.58 0.78 2.19
N GLY A 138 22.48 0.42 2.88
CA GLY A 138 22.54 -0.33 4.14
C GLY A 138 22.42 -1.83 3.95
N TRP A 139 21.46 -2.28 3.16
CA TRP A 139 21.10 -3.70 3.05
C TRP A 139 21.71 -4.41 1.84
N GLY A 140 22.29 -3.68 0.90
CA GLY A 140 22.76 -4.19 -0.38
C GLY A 140 21.65 -4.30 -1.44
N TRP A 141 22.08 -4.49 -2.69
CA TRP A 141 21.19 -4.49 -3.86
C TRP A 141 20.14 -5.59 -3.87
N TRP A 142 20.39 -6.70 -3.16
CA TRP A 142 19.45 -7.82 -3.11
C TRP A 142 18.13 -7.40 -2.45
N LYS A 143 18.18 -6.52 -1.43
CA LYS A 143 17.01 -6.05 -0.71
C LYS A 143 16.25 -4.96 -1.46
N SER A 144 16.92 -4.24 -2.38
CA SER A 144 16.26 -3.20 -3.18
C SER A 144 15.05 -3.74 -3.96
N PHE A 145 15.09 -4.98 -4.43
CA PHE A 145 13.94 -5.56 -5.13
C PHE A 145 12.74 -5.79 -4.20
N THR A 146 12.95 -6.34 -2.99
CA THR A 146 11.85 -6.57 -2.04
C THR A 146 11.33 -5.25 -1.47
N VAL A 147 12.22 -4.28 -1.22
CA VAL A 147 11.86 -2.91 -0.79
C VAL A 147 11.09 -2.16 -1.88
N LEU A 148 11.39 -2.38 -3.17
CA LEU A 148 10.59 -1.81 -4.26
C LEU A 148 9.14 -2.30 -4.20
N LEU A 149 8.92 -3.60 -3.98
CA LEU A 149 7.60 -4.19 -3.83
C LEU A 149 6.87 -3.63 -2.59
N GLY A 150 7.56 -3.54 -1.45
CA GLY A 150 7.06 -2.90 -0.24
C GLY A 150 6.67 -1.43 -0.48
N GLY A 151 7.52 -0.67 -1.17
CA GLY A 151 7.25 0.72 -1.54
C GLY A 151 6.00 0.86 -2.42
N LEU A 152 5.80 -0.04 -3.40
CA LEU A 152 4.57 -0.05 -4.22
C LEU A 152 3.33 -0.36 -3.38
N MET A 153 3.41 -1.31 -2.45
CA MET A 153 2.33 -1.60 -1.51
C MET A 153 2.00 -0.38 -0.64
N PHE A 154 3.01 0.21 0.00
CA PHE A 154 2.81 1.37 0.87
C PHE A 154 2.29 2.58 0.08
N GLY A 155 2.85 2.88 -1.08
CA GLY A 155 2.36 3.96 -1.93
C GLY A 155 0.90 3.77 -2.37
N TYR A 156 0.49 2.53 -2.65
CA TYR A 156 -0.90 2.19 -2.95
C TYR A 156 -1.84 2.41 -1.74
N LEU A 157 -1.42 1.98 -0.54
CA LEU A 157 -2.17 2.20 0.69
C LEU A 157 -2.26 3.70 1.04
N PHE A 158 -1.19 4.46 0.79
CA PHE A 158 -1.15 5.91 1.02
C PHE A 158 -2.17 6.62 0.13
N MET A 159 -2.18 6.36 -1.18
CA MET A 159 -3.14 7.02 -2.07
C MET A 159 -4.59 6.63 -1.76
N ARG A 160 -4.83 5.42 -1.28
CA ARG A 160 -6.19 4.91 -1.04
C ARG A 160 -6.75 5.25 0.35
N PHE A 161 -5.92 5.22 1.38
CA PHE A 161 -6.36 5.32 2.77
C PHE A 161 -5.62 6.38 3.58
N GLY A 162 -4.42 6.79 3.16
CA GLY A 162 -3.68 7.88 3.78
C GLY A 162 -2.51 7.44 4.65
N ILE A 163 -1.78 8.44 5.14
CA ILE A 163 -0.49 8.29 5.84
C ILE A 163 -0.59 7.46 7.12
N HIS A 164 -1.70 7.56 7.85
CA HIS A 164 -1.90 6.81 9.09
C HIS A 164 -1.92 5.30 8.84
N VAL A 165 -2.48 4.84 7.71
CA VAL A 165 -2.49 3.43 7.35
C VAL A 165 -1.10 2.96 6.96
N THR A 166 -0.33 3.77 6.23
CA THR A 166 1.00 3.34 5.81
C THR A 166 1.99 3.33 6.95
N ILE A 167 1.95 4.31 7.86
CA ILE A 167 2.72 4.27 9.11
C ILE A 167 2.39 3.00 9.90
N LEU A 168 1.10 2.67 10.07
CA LEU A 168 0.71 1.46 10.79
C LEU A 168 1.29 0.19 10.16
N VAL A 169 1.17 0.03 8.83
CA VAL A 169 1.68 -1.17 8.16
C VAL A 169 3.21 -1.21 8.15
N HIS A 170 3.87 -0.06 8.04
CA HIS A 170 5.32 0.03 8.14
C HIS A 170 5.79 -0.42 9.53
N LEU A 171 5.17 0.10 10.60
CA LEU A 171 5.45 -0.34 11.97
C LEU A 171 5.22 -1.85 12.16
N ILE A 172 4.13 -2.39 11.60
CA ILE A 172 3.87 -3.84 11.63
C ILE A 172 5.01 -4.58 10.93
N ASN A 173 5.39 -4.17 9.72
CA ASN A 173 6.48 -4.79 8.95
C ASN A 173 7.79 -4.80 9.72
N ASP A 174 8.14 -3.68 10.31
CA ASP A 174 9.35 -3.48 11.08
C ASP A 174 9.38 -4.31 12.36
N PHE A 175 8.25 -4.40 13.05
CA PHE A 175 8.15 -5.28 14.22
C PHE A 175 8.37 -6.71 13.78
N PHE A 176 7.70 -7.18 12.73
CA PHE A 176 7.93 -8.52 12.19
C PHE A 176 9.39 -8.77 11.84
N ALA A 177 10.09 -7.79 11.26
CA ALA A 177 11.51 -7.90 10.95
C ALA A 177 12.37 -8.04 12.22
N VAL A 178 12.17 -7.19 13.24
CA VAL A 178 12.89 -7.26 14.51
C VAL A 178 12.65 -8.59 15.23
N TRP A 179 11.40 -9.05 15.28
CA TRP A 179 11.06 -10.35 15.86
C TRP A 179 11.70 -11.53 15.12
N LEU A 180 11.77 -11.47 13.79
CA LEU A 180 12.43 -12.49 12.99
C LEU A 180 13.94 -12.52 13.24
N ILE A 181 14.58 -11.35 13.37
CA ILE A 181 16.00 -11.21 13.70
C ILE A 181 16.30 -11.77 15.09
N ALA A 182 15.43 -11.51 16.07
CA ALA A 182 15.54 -12.04 17.44
C ALA A 182 15.36 -13.58 17.52
N ALA A 183 14.91 -14.23 16.44
CA ALA A 183 14.74 -15.68 16.31
C ALA A 183 13.89 -16.33 17.42
N ASP A 184 12.85 -15.63 17.90
CA ASP A 184 11.95 -16.17 18.93
C ASP A 184 11.04 -17.27 18.35
N PHE A 185 11.13 -18.46 18.95
CA PHE A 185 10.30 -19.62 18.60
C PHE A 185 8.80 -19.30 18.62
N TRP A 186 8.34 -18.49 19.58
CA TRP A 186 6.91 -18.16 19.71
C TRP A 186 6.36 -17.34 18.54
N PHE A 187 7.25 -16.71 17.75
CA PHE A 187 6.89 -15.94 16.57
C PHE A 187 6.89 -16.75 15.28
N THR A 188 7.46 -17.96 15.29
CA THR A 188 7.53 -18.80 14.09
C THR A 188 6.13 -19.22 13.62
N LEU A 189 5.24 -19.65 14.53
CA LEU A 189 3.89 -20.07 14.15
C LEU A 189 3.03 -18.92 13.59
N PRO A 190 2.91 -17.75 14.24
CA PRO A 190 2.23 -16.59 13.65
C PRO A 190 2.78 -16.19 12.28
N PHE A 191 4.11 -16.21 12.13
CA PHE A 191 4.76 -15.91 10.86
C PHE A 191 4.35 -16.91 9.75
N LEU A 192 4.39 -18.21 10.03
CA LEU A 192 3.95 -19.24 9.08
C LEU A 192 2.47 -19.08 8.70
N LEU A 193 1.60 -18.73 9.66
CA LEU A 193 0.18 -18.47 9.36
C LEU A 193 0.00 -17.28 8.42
N ILE A 194 0.77 -16.21 8.62
CA ILE A 194 0.75 -15.04 7.71
C ILE A 194 1.29 -15.41 6.33
N LEU A 195 2.32 -16.24 6.24
CA LEU A 195 2.82 -16.73 4.95
C LEU A 195 1.78 -17.58 4.22
N ILE A 196 1.11 -18.50 4.92
CA ILE A 196 0.00 -19.29 4.33
C ILE A 196 -1.08 -18.35 3.82
N PHE A 197 -1.49 -17.37 4.62
CA PHE A 197 -2.47 -16.37 4.20
C PHE A 197 -1.98 -15.52 3.02
N GLY A 198 -0.69 -15.17 3.00
CA GLY A 198 -0.04 -14.49 1.90
C GLY A 198 -0.11 -15.26 0.60
N VAL A 199 0.17 -16.58 0.63
CA VAL A 199 0.05 -17.45 -0.54
C VAL A 199 -1.37 -17.46 -1.09
N LEU A 200 -2.38 -17.47 -0.20
CA LEU A 200 -3.78 -17.43 -0.60
C LEU A 200 -4.20 -16.08 -1.21
N THR A 201 -3.55 -14.97 -0.82
CA THR A 201 -3.88 -13.63 -1.31
C THR A 201 -3.08 -13.20 -2.54
N LEU A 202 -1.98 -13.89 -2.86
CA LEU A 202 -1.15 -13.63 -4.05
C LEU A 202 -1.96 -13.60 -5.37
N PRO A 203 -2.87 -14.56 -5.66
CA PRO A 203 -3.69 -14.50 -6.88
C PRO A 203 -4.56 -13.24 -6.95
N VAL A 204 -5.12 -12.81 -5.81
CA VAL A 204 -5.94 -11.59 -5.73
C VAL A 204 -5.09 -10.37 -6.05
N MET A 205 -3.90 -10.26 -5.43
CA MET A 205 -2.96 -9.18 -5.70
C MET A 205 -2.55 -9.16 -7.18
N PHE A 206 -2.20 -10.31 -7.76
CA PHE A 206 -1.79 -10.41 -9.16
C PHE A 206 -2.90 -9.96 -10.12
N VAL A 207 -4.11 -10.48 -9.93
CA VAL A 207 -5.29 -10.13 -10.73
C VAL A 207 -5.59 -8.62 -10.66
N LYS A 208 -5.58 -8.04 -9.45
CA LYS A 208 -5.85 -6.61 -9.26
C LYS A 208 -4.77 -5.74 -9.88
N THR A 209 -3.51 -6.14 -9.73
CA THR A 209 -2.36 -5.46 -10.35
C THR A 209 -2.46 -5.50 -11.88
N TRP A 210 -2.73 -6.68 -12.45
CA TRP A 210 -2.90 -6.87 -13.88
C TRP A 210 -4.07 -6.07 -14.45
N TYR A 211 -5.21 -6.09 -13.76
CA TYR A 211 -6.37 -5.27 -14.12
C TYR A 211 -6.02 -3.79 -14.09
N GLY A 212 -5.33 -3.32 -13.04
CA GLY A 212 -4.86 -1.94 -12.92
C GLY A 212 -3.99 -1.52 -14.12
N ILE A 213 -2.98 -2.34 -14.47
CA ILE A 213 -2.08 -2.10 -15.61
C ILE A 213 -2.88 -1.95 -16.92
N LYS A 214 -3.81 -2.86 -17.19
CA LYS A 214 -4.64 -2.82 -18.41
C LYS A 214 -5.49 -1.56 -18.53
N HIS A 215 -5.89 -0.97 -17.40
CA HIS A 215 -6.77 0.20 -17.35
C HIS A 215 -6.03 1.50 -17.02
N LEU A 216 -4.69 1.52 -16.99
CA LEU A 216 -3.91 2.74 -16.71
C LEU A 216 -4.27 3.90 -17.65
N LYS A 217 -4.52 3.60 -18.95
CA LYS A 217 -4.85 4.62 -19.95
C LYS A 217 -6.24 5.23 -19.75
N THR A 218 -7.16 4.50 -19.11
CA THR A 218 -8.54 4.94 -18.88
C THR A 218 -8.73 5.63 -17.52
N MET A 219 -7.74 5.60 -16.63
CA MET A 219 -7.77 6.31 -15.36
C MET A 219 -7.85 7.83 -15.55
N SER A 220 -8.40 8.55 -14.58
CA SER A 220 -8.30 10.02 -14.53
C SER A 220 -6.83 10.45 -14.44
N ASN A 221 -6.48 11.56 -15.11
CA ASN A 221 -5.12 12.11 -15.06
C ASN A 221 -4.71 12.44 -13.63
N THR A 222 -5.58 13.17 -12.92
CA THR A 222 -5.30 13.70 -11.59
C THR A 222 -6.22 13.15 -10.51
N GLY A 223 -7.38 12.59 -10.88
CA GLY A 223 -8.38 12.09 -9.92
C GLY A 223 -9.29 13.19 -9.36
N PHE A 224 -9.10 14.44 -9.79
CA PHE A 224 -9.90 15.58 -9.34
C PHE A 224 -11.33 15.50 -9.84
N LYS A 225 -12.30 15.79 -8.97
CA LYS A 225 -13.65 16.12 -9.42
C LYS A 225 -13.58 17.53 -10.01
N LYS A 226 -14.06 17.72 -11.24
CA LYS A 226 -14.34 19.08 -11.71
C LYS A 226 -15.45 19.61 -10.81
N ASP A 227 -15.31 20.83 -10.29
CA ASP A 227 -16.42 21.51 -9.63
C ASP A 227 -17.57 21.53 -10.64
N GLU A 228 -18.60 20.71 -10.42
CA GLU A 228 -19.84 20.83 -11.17
C GLU A 228 -20.40 22.22 -10.85
N PRO A 229 -20.87 22.98 -11.85
CA PRO A 229 -21.53 24.24 -11.58
C PRO A 229 -22.67 23.97 -10.57
N PRO A 230 -22.91 24.88 -9.61
CA PRO A 230 -23.99 24.70 -8.65
C PRO A 230 -25.28 24.36 -9.41
N GLU A 231 -25.96 23.28 -9.02
CA GLU A 231 -27.27 22.94 -9.58
C GLU A 231 -28.15 24.18 -9.49
N ASP A 232 -28.72 24.61 -10.63
CA ASP A 232 -29.68 25.69 -10.64
C ASP A 232 -30.77 25.36 -9.61
N PRO A 233 -31.18 26.34 -8.78
CA PRO A 233 -32.22 26.11 -7.80
C PRO A 233 -33.46 25.54 -8.51
N PRO A 234 -34.20 24.62 -7.86
CA PRO A 234 -35.40 24.04 -8.45
C PRO A 234 -36.28 25.16 -8.99
N GLN A 235 -36.54 25.15 -10.30
CA GLN A 235 -37.57 26.01 -10.87
C GLN A 235 -38.88 25.50 -10.30
N ASP A 236 -39.33 26.11 -9.20
CA ASP A 236 -40.67 25.92 -8.69
C ASP A 236 -41.62 26.25 -9.86
N ASN A 237 -42.32 25.23 -10.34
CA ASN A 237 -43.41 25.34 -11.29
C ASN A 237 -44.59 26.06 -10.61
N MET A 238 -44.42 27.33 -10.25
CA MET A 238 -45.51 28.24 -9.95
C MET A 238 -46.02 28.83 -11.25
N GLY A 239 -46.79 28.03 -11.99
CA GLY A 239 -47.34 28.51 -13.25
C GLY A 239 -48.13 27.47 -14.02
N SER A 240 -49.31 27.12 -13.51
CA SER A 240 -50.55 26.93 -14.29
C SER A 240 -51.48 25.99 -13.55
N ASN A 241 -52.43 26.55 -12.80
CA ASN A 241 -53.76 25.98 -12.57
C ASN A 241 -54.67 27.10 -12.04
N MET A 242 -54.91 28.09 -12.91
CA MET A 242 -56.14 28.86 -12.92
C MET A 242 -56.76 28.58 -14.27
N TYR A 243 -57.73 27.67 -14.33
CA TYR A 243 -58.97 27.69 -15.14
C TYR A 243 -59.86 26.54 -14.67
#